data_AF-A0A5J4RAJ2-F1
#
_entry.id   AF-A0A5J4RAJ2-F1
#
_cell.length_a   1.000
_cell.length_b   1.000
_cell.length_c   1.000
_cell.angle_alpha   90.00
_cell.angle_beta   90.00
_cell.angle_gamma   90.00
#
_symmetry.space_group_name_H-M   'P 1'
#
loop_
_entity.id
_entity.type
_entity.pdbx_description
1 polymer ?
#
loop_
_entity_poly.entity_id
_entity_poly.type
_entity_poly.pdbx_seq_one_letter_code
_entity_poly.pdbx_strand_id
1 'polypeptide(L)'
;NVVLHFQSEYATAVACMTKKPESFNVSAEIPIHVGKEIPVIPYCRPGSPELANAVIEAMTTHNSVLLTNHGQVVCGKDFDQVFERACFFEMACRIIVQTGGDYSVLTPQEIEDLDVYVLGKKK
;
A
#
# COMPACT_ATOMS: atom_id res chain seq x y z
N ASN A 1 -8.48 7.28 12.80
CA ASN A 1 -9.60 8.25 12.68
C ASN A 1 -10.19 8.27 11.29
N VAL A 2 -9.37 8.19 10.24
CA VAL A 2 -9.84 8.20 8.85
C VAL A 2 -9.55 6.83 8.21
N VAL A 3 -10.50 6.30 7.45
CA VAL A 3 -10.36 5.12 6.59
C VAL A 3 -10.84 5.52 5.20
N LEU A 4 -10.05 5.23 4.17
CA LEU A 4 -10.36 5.54 2.79
C LEU A 4 -10.27 4.26 1.95
N HIS A 5 -11.41 3.79 1.47
CA HIS A 5 -11.49 2.83 0.37
C HIS A 5 -11.57 3.61 -0.94
N PHE A 6 -10.65 3.35 -1.87
CA PHE A 6 -10.54 4.09 -3.13
C PHE A 6 -10.01 3.18 -4.25
N GLN A 7 -10.10 3.68 -5.48
CA GLN A 7 -9.75 2.96 -6.71
C GLN A 7 -8.92 3.87 -7.62
N SER A 8 -7.64 4.03 -7.27
CA SER A 8 -6.69 4.81 -8.06
C SER A 8 -6.21 4.04 -9.30
N GLU A 9 -5.75 4.77 -10.30
CA GLU A 9 -5.56 4.28 -11.67
C GLU A 9 -4.62 3.08 -11.76
N TYR A 10 -3.38 3.23 -11.32
CA TYR A 10 -2.36 2.19 -11.42
C TYR A 10 -2.49 1.13 -10.33
N ALA A 11 -2.91 1.50 -9.11
CA ALA A 11 -3.15 0.52 -8.05
C ALA A 11 -4.28 -0.46 -8.41
N THR A 12 -5.36 0.03 -9.05
CA THR A 12 -6.44 -0.84 -9.52
C THR A 12 -5.96 -1.73 -10.68
N ALA A 13 -5.10 -1.21 -11.57
CA ALA A 13 -4.46 -2.04 -12.60
C ALA A 13 -3.63 -3.19 -11.97
N VAL A 14 -2.82 -2.89 -10.95
CA VAL A 14 -2.05 -3.89 -10.19
C VAL A 14 -2.96 -4.88 -9.46
N ALA A 15 -4.07 -4.41 -8.86
CA ALA A 15 -5.06 -5.27 -8.20
C ALA A 15 -5.65 -6.32 -9.15
N CYS A 16 -5.77 -5.99 -10.44
CA CYS A 16 -6.28 -6.86 -11.50
C CYS A 16 -5.20 -7.74 -12.16
N MET A 17 -3.92 -7.60 -11.80
CA MET A 17 -2.85 -8.44 -12.36
C MET A 17 -2.97 -9.89 -11.90
N THR A 18 -2.69 -10.82 -12.83
CA THR A 18 -2.55 -12.26 -12.55
C THR A 18 -1.29 -12.55 -11.74
N LYS A 19 -0.20 -11.82 -12.01
CA LYS A 19 1.05 -11.84 -11.24
C LYS A 19 1.24 -10.49 -10.58
N LYS A 20 0.98 -10.41 -9.28
CA LYS A 20 1.16 -9.18 -8.50
C LYS A 20 2.62 -9.02 -8.07
N PRO A 21 3.08 -7.78 -7.81
CA PRO A 21 4.40 -7.52 -7.24
C PRO A 21 4.62 -8.29 -5.93
N GLU A 22 5.82 -8.85 -5.76
CA GLU A 22 6.23 -9.43 -4.48
C GLU A 22 6.61 -8.35 -3.45
N SER A 23 7.07 -7.19 -3.94
CA SER A 23 7.43 -6.04 -3.11
C SER A 23 7.04 -4.74 -3.80
N PHE A 24 6.58 -3.77 -3.00
CA PHE A 24 6.23 -2.42 -3.45
C PHE A 24 7.28 -1.38 -3.05
N ASN A 25 8.38 -1.78 -2.39
CA ASN A 25 9.38 -0.89 -1.80
C ASN A 25 10.33 -0.28 -2.83
N VAL A 26 9.78 0.41 -3.84
CA VAL A 26 10.50 1.00 -4.99
C VAL A 26 11.09 2.38 -4.70
N SER A 27 10.68 3.03 -3.61
CA SER A 27 11.26 4.27 -3.10
C SER A 27 11.14 4.30 -1.57
N ALA A 28 11.87 5.20 -0.90
CA ALA A 28 11.89 5.30 0.56
C ALA A 28 10.52 5.70 1.16
N GLU A 29 9.71 6.45 0.42
CA GLU A 29 8.40 6.91 0.87
C GLU A 29 7.43 5.74 1.05
N ILE A 30 7.59 4.65 0.31
CA ILE A 30 6.69 3.49 0.38
C ILE A 30 6.76 2.79 1.75
N PRO A 31 7.91 2.29 2.23
CA PRO A 31 8.00 1.67 3.54
C PRO A 31 7.69 2.65 4.70
N ILE A 32 7.95 3.95 4.53
CA ILE A 32 7.68 4.98 5.55
C ILE A 32 6.18 5.29 5.66
N HIS A 33 5.53 5.59 4.53
CA HIS A 33 4.17 6.12 4.53
C HIS A 33 3.13 5.04 4.24
N VAL A 34 3.38 4.14 3.28
CA VAL A 34 2.42 3.12 2.85
C VAL A 34 2.50 1.87 3.73
N GLY A 35 3.72 1.43 4.03
CA GLY A 35 4.04 0.24 4.82
C GLY A 35 5.06 -0.64 4.11
N LYS A 36 5.93 -1.28 4.89
CA LYS A 36 6.97 -2.21 4.39
C LYS A 36 6.37 -3.43 3.69
N GLU A 37 5.20 -3.87 4.17
CA GLU A 37 4.41 -4.96 3.64
C GLU A 37 3.00 -4.45 3.32
N ILE A 38 2.43 -4.92 2.20
CA ILE A 38 1.07 -4.58 1.76
C ILE A 38 0.30 -5.90 1.59
N PRO A 39 -0.61 -6.23 2.52
CA PRO A 39 -1.45 -7.41 2.38
C PRO A 39 -2.31 -7.34 1.12
N VAL A 40 -2.36 -8.46 0.39
CA VAL A 40 -3.22 -8.63 -0.79
C VAL A 40 -4.38 -9.53 -0.42
N ILE A 41 -5.58 -8.96 -0.40
CA ILE A 41 -6.81 -9.68 -0.09
C ILE A 41 -7.37 -10.28 -1.40
N PRO A 42 -7.74 -11.57 -1.43
CA PRO A 42 -8.43 -12.17 -2.57
C PRO A 42 -9.76 -11.47 -2.87
N TYR A 43 -10.31 -11.70 -4.06
CA TYR A 43 -11.61 -11.13 -4.39
C TYR A 43 -12.70 -11.68 -3.45
N CYS A 44 -13.40 -10.76 -2.80
CA CYS A 44 -14.64 -11.00 -2.09
C CYS A 44 -15.69 -10.01 -2.59
N ARG A 45 -16.97 -10.41 -2.59
CA ARG A 45 -18.06 -9.56 -3.08
C ARG A 45 -18.12 -8.24 -2.29
N PRO A 46 -18.22 -7.07 -2.93
CA PRO A 46 -18.39 -5.80 -2.22
C PRO A 46 -19.56 -5.84 -1.24
N GLY A 47 -19.34 -5.33 -0.02
CA GLY A 47 -20.32 -5.32 1.07
C GLY A 47 -20.58 -6.68 1.72
N SER A 48 -19.77 -7.71 1.45
CA SER A 48 -19.91 -9.01 2.10
C SER A 48 -19.20 -9.07 3.45
N PRO A 49 -19.68 -9.89 4.41
CA PRO A 49 -19.00 -10.10 5.69
C PRO A 49 -17.58 -10.64 5.53
N GLU A 50 -17.34 -11.48 4.52
CA GLU A 50 -16.02 -12.06 4.24
C GLU A 50 -15.00 -10.96 3.87
N LEU A 51 -15.40 -10.01 3.03
CA LEU A 51 -14.56 -8.85 2.68
C LEU A 51 -14.26 -8.01 3.94
N ALA A 52 -15.29 -7.71 4.73
CA ALA A 52 -15.12 -6.91 5.94
C ALA A 52 -14.15 -7.56 6.92
N ASN A 53 -14.30 -8.86 7.19
CA ASN A 53 -13.45 -9.62 8.10
C ASN A 53 -11.99 -9.65 7.61
N ALA A 54 -11.77 -9.93 6.32
CA ALA A 54 -10.43 -9.97 5.74
C ALA A 54 -9.73 -8.60 5.81
N VAL A 55 -10.46 -7.51 5.56
CA VAL A 55 -9.93 -6.14 5.68
C VAL A 55 -9.60 -5.80 7.13
N ILE A 56 -10.49 -6.13 8.08
CA ILE A 56 -10.25 -5.88 9.51
C ILE A 56 -9.01 -6.64 10.01
N GLU A 57 -8.88 -7.92 9.64
CA GLU A 57 -7.74 -8.75 10.00
C GLU A 57 -6.44 -8.16 9.46
N ALA A 58 -6.37 -7.87 8.15
CA ALA A 58 -5.19 -7.30 7.53
C ALA A 58 -4.80 -5.94 8.13
N MET A 59 -5.78 -5.07 8.39
CA MET A 59 -5.56 -3.73 8.91
C MET A 59 -5.33 -3.66 10.43
N THR A 60 -5.29 -4.80 11.12
CA THR A 60 -4.91 -4.85 12.54
C THR A 60 -3.43 -4.50 12.74
N THR A 61 -2.58 -4.90 11.79
CA THR A 61 -1.13 -4.64 11.80
C THR A 61 -0.66 -3.79 10.62
N HIS A 62 -1.53 -3.56 9.64
CA HIS A 62 -1.21 -2.80 8.43
C HIS A 62 -2.10 -1.58 8.27
N ASN A 63 -1.57 -0.64 7.50
CA ASN A 63 -2.20 0.64 7.25
C ASN A 63 -2.74 0.79 5.83
N SER A 64 -2.37 -0.14 4.95
CA SER A 64 -2.65 -0.14 3.52
C SER A 64 -2.86 -1.58 3.08
N VAL A 65 -3.90 -1.84 2.30
CA VAL A 65 -4.22 -3.18 1.78
C VAL A 65 -4.66 -3.11 0.32
N LEU A 66 -4.26 -4.07 -0.49
CA LEU A 66 -4.69 -4.21 -1.88
C LEU A 66 -5.83 -5.23 -1.97
N LEU A 67 -6.92 -4.88 -2.65
CA LEU A 67 -8.09 -5.73 -2.86
C LEU A 67 -8.09 -6.26 -4.29
N THR A 68 -7.82 -7.56 -4.47
CA THR A 68 -7.73 -8.18 -5.80
C THR A 68 -9.02 -7.97 -6.61
N ASN A 69 -8.88 -7.53 -7.87
CA ASN A 69 -9.99 -7.20 -8.78
C ASN A 69 -10.95 -6.13 -8.25
N HIS A 70 -10.50 -5.21 -7.37
CA HIS A 70 -11.38 -4.23 -6.76
C HIS A 70 -10.73 -2.85 -6.57
N GLY A 71 -9.60 -2.75 -5.86
CA GLY A 71 -9.01 -1.46 -5.50
C GLY A 71 -8.13 -1.58 -4.28
N GLN A 72 -8.17 -0.60 -3.37
CA GLN A 72 -7.35 -0.59 -2.17
C GLN A 72 -7.99 0.18 -1.01
N VAL A 73 -7.54 -0.12 0.20
CA VAL A 73 -7.97 0.57 1.42
C VAL A 73 -6.74 1.05 2.18
N VAL A 74 -6.81 2.27 2.70
CA VAL A 74 -5.81 2.85 3.59
C VAL A 74 -6.48 3.45 4.83
N CYS A 75 -5.77 3.53 5.95
CA CYS A 75 -6.24 4.24 7.14
C CYS A 75 -5.18 5.19 7.70
N GLY A 76 -5.56 6.08 8.62
CA GLY A 76 -4.64 7.04 9.24
C GLY A 76 -5.27 7.85 10.37
N LYS A 77 -4.42 8.64 11.03
CA LYS A 77 -4.78 9.48 12.18
C LYS A 77 -5.57 10.74 11.79
N ASP A 78 -5.40 11.22 10.57
CA ASP A 78 -6.04 12.42 10.01
C ASP A 78 -6.13 12.31 8.47
N PHE A 79 -6.75 13.31 7.83
CA PHE A 79 -6.91 13.34 6.38
C PHE A 79 -5.59 13.47 5.64
N ASP A 80 -4.66 14.28 6.15
CA ASP A 80 -3.37 14.51 5.50
C ASP A 80 -2.56 13.22 5.42
N GLN A 81 -2.48 12.45 6.51
CA GLN A 81 -1.80 11.16 6.51
C GLN A 81 -2.47 10.15 5.56
N VAL A 82 -3.80 10.11 5.53
CA VAL A 82 -4.53 9.20 4.62
C VAL A 82 -4.31 9.59 3.16
N PHE A 83 -4.32 10.89 2.86
CA PHE A 83 -4.11 11.40 1.51
C PHE A 83 -2.67 11.12 1.03
N GLU A 84 -1.67 11.44 1.86
CA GLU A 84 -0.26 11.14 1.58
C GLU A 84 -0.04 9.65 1.32
N ARG A 85 -0.60 8.79 2.19
CA ARG A 85 -0.56 7.33 2.04
C ARG A 85 -1.21 6.86 0.74
N ALA A 86 -2.38 7.39 0.39
CA ALA A 86 -3.06 7.05 -0.85
C ALA A 86 -2.25 7.46 -2.09
N CYS A 87 -1.66 8.66 -2.09
CA CYS A 87 -0.81 9.15 -3.17
C CYS A 87 0.44 8.29 -3.36
N PHE A 88 1.13 7.92 -2.28
CA PHE A 88 2.33 7.08 -2.37
C PHE A 88 2.00 5.62 -2.75
N PHE A 89 0.86 5.09 -2.32
CA PHE A 89 0.39 3.77 -2.76
C PHE A 89 0.21 3.76 -4.29
N GLU A 90 -0.48 4.76 -4.82
CA GLU A 90 -0.68 4.94 -6.25
C GLU A 90 0.64 5.16 -7.01
N MET A 91 1.55 5.95 -6.44
CA MET A 91 2.88 6.19 -7.02
C MET A 91 3.68 4.89 -7.16
N ALA A 92 3.70 4.04 -6.13
CA ALA A 92 4.41 2.76 -6.17
C ALA A 92 3.89 1.88 -7.31
N CYS A 93 2.56 1.75 -7.41
CA CYS A 93 1.91 0.96 -8.45
C CYS A 93 2.19 1.55 -9.85
N ARG A 94 2.18 2.88 -9.98
CA ARG A 94 2.52 3.56 -11.23
C ARG A 94 3.94 3.29 -11.68
N ILE A 95 4.92 3.34 -10.78
CA ILE A 95 6.32 2.99 -11.09
C ILE A 95 6.39 1.56 -11.61
N ILE A 96 5.84 0.59 -10.87
CA ILE A 96 5.84 -0.83 -11.21
C ILE A 96 5.27 -1.10 -12.61
N VAL A 97 4.12 -0.48 -12.92
CA VAL A 97 3.47 -0.65 -14.23
C VAL A 97 4.27 0.02 -15.34
N GLN A 98 4.76 1.24 -15.11
CA GLN A 98 5.46 2.02 -16.14
C GLN A 98 6.87 1.50 -16.44
N THR A 99 7.52 0.82 -15.49
CA THR A 99 8.79 0.10 -15.75
C THR A 99 8.58 -1.25 -16.46
N GLY A 100 7.32 -1.65 -16.70
CA GLY A 100 7.02 -2.96 -17.30
C GLY A 100 7.35 -4.13 -16.38
N GLY A 101 7.48 -3.90 -15.07
CA GLY A 101 7.85 -4.91 -14.09
C GLY A 101 9.37 -5.13 -13.91
N ASP A 102 10.22 -4.43 -14.68
CA ASP A 102 11.68 -4.48 -14.54
C ASP A 102 12.18 -3.37 -13.61
N TYR A 103 12.11 -3.61 -12.30
CA TYR A 103 12.50 -2.64 -11.26
C TYR A 103 13.24 -3.32 -10.11
N SER A 104 14.13 -2.57 -9.46
CA SER A 104 14.74 -2.95 -8.18
C SER A 104 13.93 -2.41 -7.01
N VAL A 105 14.11 -3.01 -5.84
CA VAL A 105 13.51 -2.57 -4.58
C VAL A 105 14.58 -2.33 -3.53
N LEU A 106 14.23 -1.52 -2.52
CA LEU A 106 15.07 -1.37 -1.34
C LEU A 106 15.22 -2.71 -0.62
N THR A 107 16.45 -3.00 -0.20
CA THR A 107 16.79 -4.13 0.64
C THR A 107 16.23 -3.96 2.05
N PRO A 108 16.06 -5.05 2.83
CA PRO A 108 15.66 -4.96 4.23
C PRO A 108 16.55 -4.02 5.06
N GLN A 109 17.87 -4.06 4.84
CA GLN A 109 18.83 -3.20 5.53
C GLN A 109 18.66 -1.73 5.17
N GLU A 110 18.42 -1.41 3.89
CA GLU A 110 18.14 -0.03 3.47
C GLU A 110 16.83 0.49 4.05
N ILE A 111 15.81 -0.36 4.18
CA ILE A 111 14.52 -0.01 4.79
C ILE A 111 14.68 0.23 6.31
N GLU A 112 15.52 -0.55 6.99
CA GLU A 112 15.84 -0.35 8.41
C GLU A 112 16.58 0.98 8.64
N ASP A 113 17.49 1.36 7.74
CA ASP A 113 18.24 2.64 7.83
C ASP A 113 17.31 3.88 7.76
N LEU A 114 16.13 3.75 7.15
CA LEU A 114 15.14 4.84 7.08
C LEU A 114 14.60 5.25 8.46
N ASP A 115 14.71 4.40 9.49
CA ASP A 115 14.30 4.75 10.85
C ASP A 115 15.11 5.95 11.39
N VAL A 116 16.38 6.08 11.01
CA VAL A 116 17.24 7.23 11.35
C VAL A 116 16.72 8.51 10.71
N TYR A 117 16.30 8.44 9.45
CA TYR A 117 15.74 9.58 8.71
C TYR A 117 14.41 10.05 9.30
N VAL A 118 13.50 9.12 9.63
CA VAL A 118 12.18 9.43 10.20
C VAL A 118 12.33 10.07 11.58
N LEU A 119 13.26 9.57 12.41
CA LEU A 119 13.56 10.19 13.71
C LEU A 119 14.09 11.63 13.56
N GLY A 120 14.89 11.91 12.53
CA GLY A 120 15.39 13.26 12.24
C GLY A 120 14.30 14.28 11.86
N LYS A 121 13.16 13.82 11.34
CA LYS A 121 12.01 14.67 10.99
C LYS A 121 11.07 14.97 12.15
N LYS A 122 11.15 14.21 13.26
CA LYS A 122 10.42 14.52 14.50
C LYS A 122 11.18 15.62 15.26
N LYS A 123 11.12 16.85 14.76
CA LYS A 123 11.51 18.07 15.49
C LYS A 123 10.34 19.02 15.56
#